data_AF-A0A261WL73-F1
#
_entry.id   AF-A0A261WL73-F1
#
_cell.length_a   1.000
_cell.length_b   1.000
_cell.length_c   1.000
_cell.angle_alpha   90.00
_cell.angle_beta   90.00
_cell.angle_gamma   90.00
#
_symmetry.space_group_name_H-M   'P 1'
#
loop_
_entity.id
_entity.type
_entity.pdbx_description
1 polymer ?
#
loop_
_entity_poly.entity_id
_entity_poly.type
_entity_poly.pdbx_seq_one_letter_code
_entity_poly.pdbx_strand_id
1 'polypeptide(L)' 'AFIQDVVGTAHVFRTPYNSRLIVCDRVLRDALLEGGFGKAPRSRGVWLEDAAKY' A
#
# COMPACT_ATOMS: atom_id res chain seq x y z
N ALA A 1 12.96 0.58 -2.35
CA ALA A 1 12.61 0.17 -0.97
C ALA A 1 12.49 1.42 -0.12
N PHE A 2 11.59 1.45 0.87
CA PHE A 2 11.41 2.64 1.71
C PHE A 2 12.62 2.87 2.63
N ILE A 3 12.89 4.15 2.96
CA ILE A 3 13.97 4.55 3.87
C ILE A 3 13.50 4.29 5.30
N GLN A 4 13.99 3.22 5.93
CA GLN A 4 13.51 2.76 7.24
C GLN A 4 13.58 3.84 8.34
N ASP A 5 14.61 4.70 8.28
CA ASP A 5 14.83 5.80 9.23
C ASP A 5 13.73 6.88 9.18
N VAL A 6 13.17 7.12 7.98
CA VAL A 6 12.11 8.11 7.75
C VAL A 6 10.72 7.51 8.02
N VAL A 7 10.58 6.21 7.78
CA VAL A 7 9.32 5.47 7.90
C VAL A 7 8.92 5.24 9.36
N GLY A 8 9.90 4.88 10.21
CA GLY A 8 9.62 4.49 11.59
C GLY A 8 8.61 3.34 11.67
N THR A 9 7.49 3.57 12.37
CA THR A 9 6.37 2.62 12.53
C THR A 9 5.21 2.86 11.55
N ALA A 10 5.36 3.78 10.61
CA ALA A 10 4.32 4.07 9.63
C ALA A 10 4.28 2.99 8.54
N HIS A 11 3.08 2.57 8.17
CA HIS A 11 2.86 1.55 7.13
C HIS A 11 2.15 2.12 5.89
N VAL A 12 1.71 3.38 5.97
CA VAL A 12 0.95 4.10 4.93
C VAL A 12 1.65 5.43 4.65
N PHE A 13 1.96 5.66 3.38
CA PHE A 13 2.61 6.88 2.92
C PHE A 13 1.73 7.57 1.88
N ARG A 14 1.66 8.89 1.99
CA ARG A 14 0.97 9.74 1.04
C ARG A 14 1.95 10.79 0.54
N THR A 15 1.97 11.00 -0.77
CA THR A 15 2.75 12.10 -1.34
C THR A 15 1.93 13.39 -1.28
N PRO A 16 2.55 14.54 -0.95
CA PRO A 16 1.84 15.82 -0.93
C PRO A 16 1.40 16.27 -2.33
N TYR A 17 2.04 15.75 -3.38
CA TYR A 17 1.77 16.11 -4.78
C TYR A 17 0.70 15.24 -5.45
N ASN A 18 0.34 14.09 -4.88
CA ASN A 18 -0.69 13.22 -5.43
C ASN A 18 -1.59 12.67 -4.32
N SER A 19 -2.69 13.38 -4.07
CA SER A 19 -3.67 13.04 -3.03
C SER A 19 -4.34 11.67 -3.23
N ARG A 20 -4.30 11.13 -4.45
CA ARG A 20 -4.90 9.85 -4.82
C ARG A 20 -3.93 8.68 -4.70
N LEU A 21 -2.62 8.93 -4.66
CA LEU A 21 -1.61 7.89 -4.54
C LEU A 21 -1.27 7.65 -3.07
N ILE A 22 -1.76 6.53 -2.55
CA ILE A 22 -1.43 6.03 -1.22
C ILE A 22 -0.56 4.80 -1.41
N VAL A 23 0.65 4.85 -0.89
CA VAL A 23 1.62 3.74 -0.99
C VAL A 23 1.67 3.05 0.36
N CYS A 24 1.65 1.72 0.36
CA CYS A 24 1.79 0.91 1.58
C CYS A 24 3.09 0.09 1.56
N ASP A 25 3.57 -0.24 2.75
CA ASP A 25 4.69 -1.18 2.89
C ASP A 25 4.22 -2.64 2.66
N ARG A 26 5.19 -3.55 2.54
CA ARG A 26 4.94 -4.97 2.26
C ARG A 26 4.14 -5.65 3.38
N VAL A 27 4.36 -5.30 4.64
CA VAL A 27 3.65 -5.85 5.80
C VAL A 27 2.17 -5.51 5.72
N LEU A 28 1.82 -4.24 5.48
CA LEU A 28 0.44 -3.84 5.33
C LEU A 28 -0.21 -4.44 4.08
N ARG A 29 0.52 -4.51 2.97
CA ARG A 29 0.06 -5.18 1.75
C ARG A 29 -0.31 -6.64 2.02
N ASP A 30 0.58 -7.38 2.68
CA ASP A 30 0.38 -8.80 2.94
C ASP A 30 -0.81 -9.00 3.90
N ALA A 31 -0.95 -8.17 4.94
CA ALA A 31 -2.12 -8.17 5.83
C ALA A 31 -3.45 -7.85 5.10
N LEU A 32 -3.44 -6.90 4.15
CA LEU A 32 -4.62 -6.60 3.31
C LEU A 32 -4.99 -7.80 2.42
N LEU A 33 -3.99 -8.46 1.82
CA LEU A 33 -4.20 -9.64 0.99
C LEU A 33 -4.69 -10.87 1.78
N GLU A 34 -4.23 -11.02 3.03
CA GLU A 34 -4.74 -12.02 3.99
C GLU A 34 -6.17 -11.71 4.41
N GLY A 35 -6.49 -10.44 4.67
CA GLY A 35 -7.86 -9.96 4.93
C GLY A 35 -8.80 -10.05 3.72
N GLY A 36 -8.28 -10.43 2.55
CA GLY A 36 -9.06 -10.59 1.32
C GLY A 36 -9.41 -9.27 0.62
N PHE A 37 -8.66 -8.21 0.89
CA PHE A 37 -8.70 -6.94 0.17
C PHE A 37 -7.76 -7.00 -1.04
N GLY A 38 -8.07 -6.24 -2.11
CA GLY A 38 -7.20 -6.15 -3.29
C GLY A 38 -7.12 -7.39 -4.19
N LYS A 39 -7.76 -8.52 -3.82
CA LYS A 39 -7.84 -9.71 -4.69
C LYS A 39 -9.04 -9.63 -5.64
N ALA A 40 -8.79 -9.85 -6.94
CA ALA A 40 -9.86 -10.08 -7.91
C ALA A 40 -10.61 -11.37 -7.54
N PRO A 41 -11.94 -11.45 -7.74
CA PRO A 41 -12.83 -10.51 -8.43
C PRO A 41 -13.51 -9.46 -7.52
N ARG A 42 -13.24 -9.47 -6.21
CA ARG A 42 -13.85 -8.52 -5.26
C ARG A 42 -12.77 -7.85 -4.42
N SER A 43 -12.30 -6.70 -4.92
CA SER A 43 -11.33 -5.82 -4.27
C SER A 43 -11.81 -5.19 -2.95
N ARG A 44 -13.11 -5.33 -2.61
CA ARG A 44 -13.75 -4.76 -1.40
C ARG A 44 -13.42 -3.28 -1.19
N GLY A 45 -13.33 -2.52 -2.28
CA GLY A 45 -13.06 -1.07 -2.25
C GLY A 45 -11.58 -0.67 -2.22
N VAL A 46 -10.65 -1.62 -2.21
CA VAL A 46 -9.19 -1.35 -2.23
C VAL A 46 -8.54 -2.07 -3.39
N TRP A 47 -7.87 -1.33 -4.27
CA TRP A 47 -7.07 -1.87 -5.35
C TRP A 47 -5.60 -1.78 -4.96
N LEU A 48 -4.91 -2.92 -5.00
CA LEU A 48 -3.49 -3.00 -4.73
C LEU A 48 -2.77 -3.14 -6.06
N GLU A 49 -1.93 -2.16 -6.38
CA GLU A 49 -1.02 -2.21 -7.52
C GLU A 49 0.42 -2.28 -6.99
N ASP A 50 1.28 -2.99 -7.73
CA ASP A 50 2.69 -3.07 -7.36
C ASP A 50 3.34 -1.71 -7.58
N ALA A 51 3.75 -1.07 -6.49
CA ALA A 51 4.40 0.24 -6.52
C ALA A 51 5.75 0.22 -7.27
N ALA A 52 6.38 -0.94 -7.48
CA ALA A 52 7.59 -1.07 -8.30
C ALA A 52 7.29 -1.15 -9.81
N LYS A 53 6.03 -1.34 -10.20
CA LYS A 53 5.57 -1.32 -11.59
C LYS A 53 4.93 0.00 -12.02
N TYR A 54 4.91 1.00 -11.14
CA TYR A 54 4.45 2.35 -11.40
C TYR A 54 5.63 3.27 -11.71
#